data_AF-A0A447N6E6-F1
#
_entry.id   AF-A0A447N6E6-F1
#
_cell.length_a   1.000
_cell.length_b   1.000
_cell.length_c   1.000
_cell.angle_alpha   90.00
_cell.angle_beta   90.00
_cell.angle_gamma   90.00
#
_symmetry.space_group_name_H-M   'P 1'
#
loop_
_entity.id
_entity.type
_entity.pdbx_description
1 polymer ?
#
loop_
_entity_poly.entity_id
_entity_poly.type
_entity_poly.pdbx_seq_one_letter_code
_entity_poly.pdbx_strand_id
1 'polypeptide(L)'
;MTAIRSNDTATKIGGMTGENGSKIINVTRQDAHGTKVAITAALYNNASATASIDTIFTVVTSPDSDKAKMWGHMPETTTAANGEVFKRPLLSAEIASGVTHGDNTENNEAWGIVDFEMANDACGAGYVPTLADMQSLYDARPGGAMNTQQGWPLDGKKLPGQHRRFEPEYAKPLR
;
A
#
# COMPACT_ATOMS: atom_id res chain seq x y z
N MET A 1 15.75 31.93 -17.82
CA MET A 1 14.80 30.89 -18.28
C MET A 1 15.14 29.60 -17.53
N THR A 2 14.20 29.05 -16.77
CA THR A 2 14.43 27.88 -15.88
C THR A 2 13.70 26.68 -16.45
N ALA A 3 14.32 25.51 -16.49
CA ALA A 3 13.74 24.28 -17.04
C ALA A 3 13.92 23.11 -16.06
N ILE A 4 12.82 22.63 -15.49
CA ILE A 4 12.87 21.55 -14.50
C ILE A 4 13.04 20.21 -15.23
N ARG A 5 14.00 19.38 -14.80
CA ARG A 5 14.34 18.09 -15.41
C ARG A 5 14.27 16.99 -14.34
N SER A 6 13.22 16.17 -14.34
CA SER A 6 13.22 14.93 -13.54
C SER A 6 14.11 13.88 -14.23
N ASN A 7 14.92 13.14 -13.48
CA ASN A 7 15.87 12.14 -13.99
C ASN A 7 15.34 10.70 -13.94
N ASP A 8 14.05 10.53 -13.67
CA ASP A 8 13.38 9.29 -14.05
C ASP A 8 13.02 9.39 -15.54
N THR A 9 12.69 8.29 -16.20
CA THR A 9 12.34 8.21 -17.62
C THR A 9 11.06 9.00 -18.02
N ALA A 10 10.65 9.97 -17.19
CA ALA A 10 9.39 10.69 -17.13
C ALA A 10 9.49 12.14 -17.67
N THR A 11 8.45 12.53 -18.40
CA THR A 11 7.98 13.89 -18.75
C THR A 11 8.88 15.06 -18.32
N LYS A 12 9.53 15.71 -19.31
CA LYS A 12 10.20 16.99 -19.12
C LYS A 12 9.16 18.12 -19.13
N ILE A 13 9.05 18.86 -18.03
CA ILE A 13 8.14 20.00 -17.92
C ILE A 13 8.99 21.29 -17.90
N GLY A 14 8.84 22.11 -18.94
CA GLY A 14 9.52 23.41 -19.05
C GLY A 14 8.57 24.57 -18.82
N GLY A 15 9.09 25.71 -18.33
CA GLY A 15 8.34 26.95 -18.32
C GLY A 15 9.08 28.09 -17.61
N MET A 16 8.68 29.33 -17.90
CA MET A 16 9.30 30.50 -17.27
C MET A 16 8.86 30.67 -15.82
N THR A 17 9.75 31.24 -15.00
CA THR A 17 9.44 31.74 -13.66
C THR A 17 8.62 33.03 -13.76
N GLY A 18 7.78 33.30 -12.75
CA GLY A 18 7.04 34.56 -12.66
C GLY A 18 7.95 35.75 -12.32
N GLU A 19 7.33 36.92 -12.16
CA GLU A 19 8.01 38.19 -11.86
C GLU A 19 8.84 38.13 -10.56
N ASN A 20 8.42 37.33 -9.59
CA ASN A 20 9.13 37.10 -8.33
C ASN A 20 10.19 35.96 -8.40
N GLY A 21 10.52 35.46 -9.59
CA GLY A 21 11.49 34.38 -9.77
C GLY A 21 11.02 32.98 -9.38
N SER A 22 9.75 32.79 -9.01
CA SER A 22 9.20 31.50 -8.59
C SER A 22 8.38 30.80 -9.67
N LYS A 23 8.25 29.47 -9.57
CA LYS A 23 7.37 28.66 -10.42
C LYS A 23 6.81 27.48 -9.63
N ILE A 24 5.49 27.30 -9.69
CA ILE A 24 4.80 26.12 -9.14
C ILE A 24 4.67 25.08 -10.25
N ILE A 25 4.95 23.82 -9.93
CA ILE A 25 4.75 22.68 -10.82
C ILE A 25 3.91 21.62 -10.09
N ASN A 26 2.96 21.03 -10.83
CA ASN A 26 2.21 19.88 -10.35
C ASN A 26 2.90 18.64 -10.89
N VAL A 27 3.26 17.73 -10.00
CA VAL A 27 3.92 16.47 -10.37
C VAL A 27 3.01 15.32 -9.97
N THR A 28 2.62 14.55 -10.97
CA THR A 28 1.83 13.33 -10.79
C THR A 28 2.62 12.18 -11.38
N ARG A 29 2.73 11.08 -10.63
CA ARG A 29 3.33 9.84 -11.08
C ARG A 29 2.23 8.82 -11.26
N GLN A 30 2.02 8.36 -12.50
CA GLN A 30 1.04 7.32 -12.82
C GLN A 30 1.56 5.90 -12.56
N ASP A 31 2.88 5.76 -12.36
CA ASP A 31 3.47 4.50 -11.93
C ASP A 31 2.89 4.12 -10.57
N ALA A 32 2.11 3.03 -10.56
CA ALA A 32 1.24 2.64 -9.46
C ALA A 32 2.01 1.98 -8.31
N HIS A 33 3.33 1.89 -8.39
CA HIS A 33 4.17 1.25 -7.40
C HIS A 33 4.81 2.33 -6.51
N GLY A 34 4.65 2.20 -5.19
CA GLY A 34 5.14 3.19 -4.22
C GLY A 34 6.64 3.41 -4.33
N THR A 35 7.09 4.61 -4.71
CA THR A 35 8.48 4.90 -5.09
C THR A 35 9.01 6.19 -4.47
N LYS A 36 10.33 6.27 -4.34
CA LYS A 36 11.05 7.48 -3.99
C LYS A 36 11.90 7.92 -5.18
N VAL A 37 11.76 9.19 -5.58
CA VAL A 37 12.49 9.76 -6.73
C VAL A 37 12.91 11.19 -6.45
N ALA A 38 14.08 11.57 -6.94
CA ALA A 38 14.54 12.96 -6.89
C ALA A 38 13.94 13.78 -8.04
N ILE A 39 13.20 14.82 -7.72
CA ILE A 39 12.75 15.83 -8.69
C ILE A 39 13.83 16.89 -8.77
N THR A 40 14.45 17.04 -9.94
CA THR A 40 15.55 17.99 -10.15
C THR A 40 15.09 19.18 -11.00
N ALA A 41 15.34 20.39 -10.51
CA ALA A 41 15.22 21.62 -11.28
C ALA A 41 16.58 22.00 -11.88
N ALA A 42 16.60 22.53 -13.09
CA ALA A 42 17.80 23.08 -13.72
C ALA A 42 17.50 24.43 -14.38
N LEU A 43 18.50 25.29 -14.60
CA LEU A 43 18.32 26.43 -15.50
C LEU A 43 18.40 25.98 -16.96
N TYR A 44 17.59 26.58 -17.83
CA TYR A 44 17.57 26.20 -19.26
C TYR A 44 18.90 26.50 -19.94
N ASN A 45 19.46 27.69 -19.67
CA ASN A 45 20.72 28.18 -20.23
C ASN A 45 21.94 27.80 -19.38
N ASN A 46 21.74 27.17 -18.21
CA ASN A 46 22.82 26.68 -17.36
C ASN A 46 22.39 25.36 -16.70
N ALA A 47 22.59 24.26 -17.42
CA ALA A 47 22.24 22.91 -17.01
C ALA A 47 22.96 22.45 -15.72
N SER A 48 24.05 23.12 -15.33
CA SER A 48 24.83 22.82 -14.12
C SER A 48 24.28 23.51 -12.87
N ALA A 49 23.48 24.57 -13.03
CA ALA A 49 22.77 25.19 -11.92
C ALA A 49 21.50 24.37 -11.64
N THR A 50 21.58 23.50 -10.65
CA THR A 50 20.50 22.57 -10.29
C THR A 50 20.12 22.66 -8.81
N ALA A 51 18.89 22.22 -8.52
CA ALA A 51 18.41 21.95 -7.18
C ALA A 51 17.53 20.71 -7.23
N SER A 52 17.59 19.85 -6.22
CA SER A 52 16.84 18.59 -6.20
C SER A 52 16.09 18.43 -4.89
N ILE A 53 14.91 17.82 -4.97
CA ILE A 53 14.12 17.41 -3.82
C ILE A 53 13.72 15.94 -3.95
N ASP A 54 13.95 15.17 -2.90
CA ASP A 54 13.43 13.80 -2.82
C ASP A 54 11.92 13.84 -2.61
N THR A 55 11.19 13.14 -3.46
CA THR A 55 9.73 13.06 -3.41
C THR A 55 9.31 11.59 -3.34
N ILE A 56 8.41 11.29 -2.42
CA ILE A 56 7.83 9.96 -2.24
C ILE A 56 6.43 9.96 -2.84
N PHE A 57 6.15 8.99 -3.69
CA PHE A 57 4.82 8.69 -4.20
C PHE A 57 4.37 7.38 -3.56
N THR A 58 3.34 7.43 -2.72
CA THR A 58 2.85 6.27 -2.00
C THR A 58 1.76 5.53 -2.78
N VAL A 59 1.58 4.23 -2.51
CA VAL A 59 0.48 3.41 -3.04
C VAL A 59 -0.38 2.85 -1.90
N VAL A 60 -1.69 2.74 -2.11
CA VAL A 60 -2.62 2.23 -1.08
C VAL A 60 -2.42 0.74 -0.81
N THR A 61 -1.93 -0.02 -1.78
CA THR A 61 -1.72 -1.48 -1.71
C THR A 61 -0.44 -1.91 -0.98
N SER A 62 0.25 -0.97 -0.35
CA SER A 62 1.42 -1.21 0.49
C SER A 62 1.23 -0.47 1.83
N PRO A 63 1.62 -1.07 2.97
CA PRO A 63 1.52 -0.41 4.27
C PRO A 63 2.61 0.64 4.49
N ASP A 64 2.33 1.60 5.36
CA ASP A 64 3.36 2.53 5.87
C ASP A 64 4.16 1.82 6.98
N SER A 65 5.09 0.96 6.55
CA SER A 65 5.89 0.09 7.41
C SER A 65 7.34 0.08 6.92
N ASP A 66 8.30 0.08 7.85
CA ASP A 66 9.73 -0.05 7.54
C ASP A 66 10.10 -1.43 6.98
N LYS A 67 9.17 -2.39 7.07
CA LYS A 67 9.28 -3.74 6.53
C LYS A 67 8.64 -3.88 5.14
N ALA A 68 7.94 -2.86 4.66
CA ALA A 68 7.34 -2.85 3.32
C ALA A 68 8.43 -2.75 2.24
N LYS A 69 8.16 -3.36 1.08
CA LYS A 69 9.02 -3.24 -0.11
C LYS A 69 8.77 -1.95 -0.86
N MET A 70 7.54 -1.45 -0.82
CA MET A 70 7.12 -0.23 -1.51
C MET A 70 6.82 0.89 -0.51
N TRP A 71 6.76 2.13 -0.99
CA TRP A 71 6.25 3.24 -0.19
C TRP A 71 4.73 3.20 -0.14
N GLY A 72 4.19 2.93 1.05
CA GLY A 72 2.78 2.66 1.25
C GLY A 72 1.98 3.79 1.91
N HIS A 73 0.65 3.70 1.82
CA HIS A 73 -0.28 4.43 2.69
C HIS A 73 -1.55 3.62 2.98
N MET A 74 -1.44 2.28 2.97
CA MET A 74 -2.53 1.39 3.36
C MET A 74 -3.05 1.78 4.74
N PRO A 75 -4.37 1.97 4.91
CA PRO A 75 -4.89 2.24 6.24
C PRO A 75 -4.71 1.01 7.14
N GLU A 76 -4.19 1.25 8.34
CA GLU A 76 -3.93 0.20 9.36
C GLU A 76 -5.20 -0.53 9.80
N THR A 77 -6.36 0.12 9.67
CA THR A 77 -7.65 -0.46 10.05
C THR A 77 -8.74 -0.16 9.04
N THR A 78 -9.81 -0.96 9.10
CA THR A 78 -11.05 -0.77 8.35
C THR A 78 -12.24 -1.20 9.20
N THR A 79 -13.40 -0.57 8.98
CA THR A 79 -14.63 -0.88 9.71
C THR A 79 -15.58 -1.66 8.81
N ALA A 80 -16.08 -2.78 9.30
CA ALA A 80 -17.07 -3.61 8.64
C ALA A 80 -18.50 -3.11 8.86
N ALA A 81 -19.48 -3.69 8.15
CA ALA A 81 -20.87 -3.25 8.18
C ALA A 81 -21.54 -3.44 9.56
N ASN A 82 -21.11 -4.45 10.31
CA ASN A 82 -21.50 -4.74 11.69
C ASN A 82 -20.82 -3.82 12.74
N GLY A 83 -20.00 -2.85 12.30
CA GLY A 83 -19.32 -1.89 13.18
C GLY A 83 -18.01 -2.41 13.78
N GLU A 84 -17.60 -3.64 13.48
CA GLU A 84 -16.30 -4.13 13.91
C GLU A 84 -15.16 -3.49 13.16
N VAL A 85 -14.04 -3.33 13.86
CA VAL A 85 -12.81 -2.79 13.28
C VAL A 85 -11.81 -3.92 13.10
N PHE A 86 -11.24 -4.01 11.90
CA PHE A 86 -10.21 -4.97 11.54
C PHE A 86 -8.90 -4.26 11.28
N LYS A 87 -7.80 -4.86 11.74
CA LYS A 87 -6.44 -4.51 11.33
C LYS A 87 -6.14 -5.09 9.96
N ARG A 88 -5.29 -4.37 9.22
CA ARG A 88 -4.74 -4.85 7.96
C ARG A 88 -4.01 -6.19 8.10
N PRO A 89 -3.91 -6.95 7.01
CA PRO A 89 -3.03 -8.10 6.96
C PRO A 89 -1.60 -7.71 7.32
N LEU A 90 -0.87 -8.64 7.91
CA LEU A 90 0.53 -8.46 8.23
C LEU A 90 1.41 -8.84 7.03
N LEU A 91 2.51 -8.13 6.84
CA LEU A 91 3.62 -8.62 6.03
C LEU A 91 4.21 -9.86 6.71
N SER A 92 4.80 -10.79 5.95
CA SER A 92 5.48 -11.95 6.54
C SER A 92 6.57 -11.52 7.53
N ALA A 93 7.31 -10.46 7.21
CA ALA A 93 8.33 -9.88 8.10
C ALA A 93 7.75 -9.22 9.38
N GLU A 94 6.44 -8.99 9.44
CA GLU A 94 5.75 -8.44 10.61
C GLU A 94 5.25 -9.52 11.57
N ILE A 95 5.15 -10.79 11.13
CA ILE A 95 4.74 -11.89 11.99
C ILE A 95 5.79 -12.14 13.08
N ALA A 96 5.32 -12.37 14.31
CA ALA A 96 6.18 -12.58 15.45
C ALA A 96 7.13 -13.76 15.23
N SER A 97 8.38 -13.60 15.67
CA SER A 97 9.37 -14.68 15.62
C SER A 97 8.87 -15.89 16.40
N GLY A 98 9.02 -17.08 15.81
CA GLY A 98 8.57 -18.35 16.40
C GLY A 98 7.17 -18.79 15.95
N VAL A 99 6.40 -17.94 15.26
CA VAL A 99 5.14 -18.33 14.63
C VAL A 99 5.43 -18.93 13.25
N THR A 100 5.05 -20.19 13.04
CA THR A 100 5.12 -20.86 11.74
C THR A 100 4.15 -20.19 10.77
N HIS A 101 4.67 -19.74 9.62
CA HIS A 101 3.89 -19.05 8.60
C HIS A 101 4.54 -19.22 7.22
N GLY A 102 3.76 -19.05 6.16
CA GLY A 102 4.21 -18.86 4.80
C GLY A 102 4.02 -17.42 4.33
N ASP A 103 4.29 -17.17 3.05
CA ASP A 103 4.06 -15.88 2.42
C ASP A 103 3.33 -16.00 1.08
N ASN A 104 2.62 -14.93 0.72
CA ASN A 104 2.09 -14.71 -0.61
C ASN A 104 2.48 -13.33 -1.11
N THR A 105 3.05 -13.30 -2.32
CA THR A 105 3.48 -12.06 -2.94
C THR A 105 2.34 -11.48 -3.77
N GLU A 106 1.81 -10.33 -3.35
CA GLU A 106 0.78 -9.57 -4.06
C GLU A 106 1.11 -8.08 -3.97
N ASN A 107 0.88 -7.32 -5.04
CA ASN A 107 1.16 -5.87 -5.09
C ASN A 107 2.60 -5.49 -4.73
N ASN A 108 3.55 -6.36 -5.06
CA ASN A 108 4.98 -6.26 -4.71
C ASN A 108 5.30 -6.35 -3.22
N GLU A 109 4.34 -6.70 -2.37
CA GLU A 109 4.52 -6.96 -0.95
C GLU A 109 4.46 -8.46 -0.66
N ALA A 110 5.18 -8.93 0.35
CA ALA A 110 5.11 -10.31 0.83
C ALA A 110 4.21 -10.38 2.07
N TRP A 111 2.96 -10.78 1.87
CA TRP A 111 1.94 -10.90 2.92
C TRP A 111 2.08 -12.23 3.64
N GLY A 112 1.97 -12.22 4.97
CA GLY A 112 2.02 -13.42 5.78
C GLY A 112 0.76 -14.28 5.61
N ILE A 113 0.94 -15.59 5.56
CA ILE A 113 -0.10 -16.62 5.50
C ILE A 113 0.12 -17.57 6.66
N VAL A 114 -0.94 -17.92 7.39
CA VAL A 114 -0.84 -18.79 8.57
C VAL A 114 -1.89 -19.87 8.49
N ASP A 115 -1.47 -21.10 8.76
CA ASP A 115 -2.42 -22.20 8.91
C ASP A 115 -3.40 -21.88 10.05
N PHE A 116 -4.62 -22.42 9.96
CA PHE A 116 -5.69 -22.15 10.92
C PHE A 116 -5.28 -22.42 12.38
N GLU A 117 -4.48 -23.46 12.60
CA GLU A 117 -3.92 -23.83 13.90
C GLU A 117 -3.03 -22.73 14.48
N MET A 118 -2.37 -21.95 13.63
CA MET A 118 -1.48 -20.84 14.02
C MET A 118 -2.19 -19.49 14.08
N ALA A 119 -3.46 -19.41 13.67
CA ALA A 119 -4.19 -18.14 13.60
C ALA A 119 -4.29 -17.45 14.97
N ASN A 120 -4.47 -18.19 16.07
CA ASN A 120 -4.48 -17.59 17.41
C ASN A 120 -3.12 -17.02 17.82
N ASP A 121 -2.02 -17.67 17.44
CA ASP A 121 -0.68 -17.20 17.79
C ASP A 121 -0.28 -16.01 16.91
N ALA A 122 -0.68 -16.04 15.64
CA ALA A 122 -0.44 -14.95 14.70
C ALA A 122 -1.29 -13.73 15.04
N CYS A 123 -2.58 -13.91 15.35
CA CYS A 123 -3.55 -12.82 15.55
C CYS A 123 -3.68 -12.37 17.01
N GLY A 124 -3.37 -13.24 17.96
CA GLY A 124 -3.74 -13.12 19.36
C GLY A 124 -5.06 -13.86 19.64
N ALA A 125 -5.13 -14.56 20.77
CA ALA A 125 -6.34 -15.27 21.18
C ALA A 125 -7.54 -14.31 21.28
N GLY A 126 -8.66 -14.67 20.64
CA GLY A 126 -9.87 -13.85 20.58
C GLY A 126 -9.90 -12.81 19.45
N TYR A 127 -8.80 -12.65 18.71
CA TYR A 127 -8.68 -11.74 17.57
C TYR A 127 -8.71 -12.47 16.22
N VAL A 128 -9.12 -13.74 16.20
CA VAL A 128 -9.41 -14.47 14.96
C VAL A 128 -10.84 -14.13 14.53
N PRO A 129 -11.07 -13.57 13.34
CA PRO A 129 -12.41 -13.24 12.87
C PRO A 129 -13.33 -14.46 12.80
N THR A 130 -14.62 -14.25 13.06
CA THR A 130 -15.62 -15.23 12.62
C THR A 130 -15.90 -15.09 11.13
N LEU A 131 -16.49 -16.13 10.53
CA LEU A 131 -16.94 -16.07 9.13
C LEU A 131 -17.97 -14.96 8.90
N ALA A 132 -18.83 -14.69 9.89
CA ALA A 132 -19.83 -13.63 9.81
C ALA A 132 -19.18 -12.24 9.80
N ASP A 133 -18.15 -12.05 10.62
CA ASP A 133 -17.35 -10.83 10.73
C ASP A 133 -16.60 -10.56 9.41
N MET A 134 -16.01 -11.60 8.79
CA MET A 134 -15.39 -11.51 7.46
C MET A 134 -16.40 -11.18 6.35
N GLN A 135 -17.60 -11.77 6.41
CA GLN A 135 -18.64 -11.48 5.43
C GLN A 135 -19.12 -10.02 5.54
N SER A 136 -19.35 -9.55 6.77
CA SER A 136 -19.68 -8.16 7.07
C SER A 136 -18.61 -7.18 6.57
N LEU A 137 -17.34 -7.56 6.69
CA LEU A 137 -16.22 -6.78 6.17
C LEU A 137 -16.25 -6.66 4.65
N TYR A 138 -16.58 -7.75 3.95
CA TYR A 138 -16.72 -7.75 2.49
C TYR A 138 -17.95 -6.94 2.03
N ASP A 139 -19.07 -7.08 2.74
CA ASP A 139 -20.33 -6.39 2.43
C ASP A 139 -20.18 -4.86 2.57
N ALA A 140 -19.32 -4.40 3.50
CA ALA A 140 -18.98 -2.98 3.63
C ALA A 140 -18.21 -2.43 2.41
N ARG A 141 -17.59 -3.28 1.59
CA ARG A 141 -16.68 -2.89 0.50
C ARG A 141 -16.86 -3.80 -0.74
N PRO A 142 -18.03 -3.74 -1.41
CA PRO A 142 -18.33 -4.60 -2.54
C PRO A 142 -17.46 -4.31 -3.77
N GLY A 143 -17.42 -5.26 -4.70
CA GLY A 143 -16.80 -5.05 -6.03
C GLY A 143 -15.27 -4.98 -6.03
N GLY A 144 -14.60 -5.52 -5.01
CA GLY A 144 -13.14 -5.48 -4.89
C GLY A 144 -12.59 -4.18 -4.30
N ALA A 145 -13.46 -3.32 -3.75
CA ALA A 145 -13.07 -2.08 -3.08
C ALA A 145 -12.09 -2.30 -1.91
N MET A 146 -12.07 -3.51 -1.33
CA MET A 146 -11.08 -3.89 -0.33
C MET A 146 -9.63 -3.83 -0.84
N ASN A 147 -9.39 -4.15 -2.12
CA ASN A 147 -8.06 -4.00 -2.71
C ASN A 147 -7.85 -2.57 -3.23
N THR A 148 -8.81 -2.04 -3.98
CA THR A 148 -8.60 -0.78 -4.71
C THR A 148 -8.69 0.48 -3.85
N GLN A 149 -9.42 0.44 -2.73
CA GLN A 149 -9.56 1.59 -1.82
C GLN A 149 -8.88 1.35 -0.47
N GLN A 150 -8.91 0.12 0.03
CA GLN A 150 -8.33 -0.23 1.31
C GLN A 150 -6.93 -0.84 1.16
N GLY A 151 -6.54 -1.27 -0.04
CA GLY A 151 -5.20 -1.76 -0.33
C GLY A 151 -4.96 -3.22 0.02
N TRP A 152 -5.91 -3.91 0.63
CA TRP A 152 -5.65 -5.23 1.18
C TRP A 152 -5.48 -6.28 0.07
N PRO A 153 -4.48 -7.18 0.18
CA PRO A 153 -4.30 -8.31 -0.73
C PRO A 153 -5.55 -9.17 -0.80
N LEU A 154 -6.02 -9.52 -1.99
CA LEU A 154 -7.19 -10.41 -2.18
C LEU A 154 -6.83 -11.74 -2.87
N ASP A 155 -5.63 -11.85 -3.45
CA ASP A 155 -5.15 -13.04 -4.16
C ASP A 155 -4.47 -14.03 -3.20
N GLY A 156 -5.20 -14.48 -2.18
CA GLY A 156 -4.97 -15.74 -1.47
C GLY A 156 -5.69 -16.88 -2.17
N LYS A 157 -5.20 -18.12 -2.09
CA LYS A 157 -5.62 -19.25 -2.95
C LYS A 157 -7.14 -19.43 -3.08
N LYS A 158 -7.59 -19.73 -4.30
CA LYS A 158 -8.96 -20.20 -4.58
C LYS A 158 -9.20 -21.53 -3.85
N LEU A 159 -10.15 -21.58 -2.92
CA LEU A 159 -10.74 -22.85 -2.49
C LEU A 159 -11.38 -23.56 -3.70
N PRO A 160 -11.24 -24.89 -3.84
CA PRO A 160 -11.87 -25.62 -4.93
C PRO A 160 -13.39 -25.66 -4.69
N GLY A 161 -14.11 -24.77 -5.38
CA GLY A 161 -15.56 -24.70 -5.36
C GLY A 161 -16.10 -23.37 -4.85
N GLN A 162 -16.28 -22.45 -5.80
CA GLN A 162 -17.14 -21.25 -5.73
C GLN A 162 -16.71 -20.06 -4.85
N HIS A 163 -16.51 -18.96 -5.60
CA HIS A 163 -16.66 -17.54 -5.26
C HIS A 163 -15.70 -16.96 -4.21
N ARG A 164 -14.71 -16.19 -4.72
CA ARG A 164 -13.91 -15.14 -4.07
C ARG A 164 -14.30 -14.90 -2.60
N ARG A 165 -13.81 -15.74 -1.70
CA ARG A 165 -13.99 -15.60 -0.26
C ARG A 165 -12.59 -15.43 0.33
N PHE A 166 -12.42 -14.31 1.03
CA PHE A 166 -11.23 -13.98 1.81
C PHE A 166 -10.97 -15.12 2.80
N GLU A 167 -9.76 -15.67 2.81
CA GLU A 167 -9.34 -16.59 3.87
C GLU A 167 -9.35 -15.81 5.21
N PRO A 168 -9.77 -16.42 6.33
CA PRO A 168 -9.81 -15.78 7.66
C PRO A 168 -8.42 -15.34 8.18
N GLU A 169 -7.36 -15.62 7.42
CA GLU A 169 -5.95 -15.40 7.73
C GLU A 169 -5.50 -13.94 7.60
N TYR A 170 -6.27 -13.11 6.89
CA TYR A 170 -5.80 -11.81 6.43
C TYR A 170 -6.27 -10.62 7.27
N ALA A 171 -7.19 -10.78 8.21
CA ALA A 171 -7.75 -9.66 8.96
C ALA A 171 -7.84 -9.99 10.43
N LYS A 172 -7.46 -9.07 11.31
CA LYS A 172 -7.59 -9.25 12.77
C LYS A 172 -8.63 -8.28 13.31
N PRO A 173 -9.80 -8.69 13.82
CA PRO A 173 -10.67 -7.81 14.59
C PRO A 173 -9.91 -7.13 15.73
N LEU A 174 -10.41 -5.99 16.21
CA LEU A 174 -9.84 -5.20 17.31
C LEU A 174 -10.66 -5.29 18.62
N ARG A 175 -11.44 -6.36 18.80
CA ARG A 175 -12.34 -6.53 19.96
C ARG A 175 -11.61 -6.52 21.30
#